data_AF-A0A6J4IZ36-F1
#
_entry.id   AF-A0A6J4IZ36-F1
#
_cell.length_a   1.000
_cell.length_b   1.000
_cell.length_c   1.000
_cell.angle_alpha   90.00
_cell.angle_beta   90.00
_cell.angle_gamma   90.00
#
_symmetry.space_group_name_H-M   'P 1'
#
loop_
_entity.id
_entity.type
_entity.pdbx_description
1 polymer ?
#
loop_
_entity_poly.entity_id
_entity_poly.type
_entity_poly.pdbx_seq_one_letter_code
_entity_poly.pdbx_strand_id
1 'polypeptide(L)'
;MLKIYLASSNLRILLFGRSFFSFFLFCFIQFKLQAQTTELVYRINSGGGQTTNSIGVFAADNYFLPTPGYTTSTTKAIASTSNDAIYQNQRGSTNNGTFTYNFPVSNAQYRVKLYLAE
;
A
#
# COMPACT_ATOMS: atom_id res chain seq x y z
N MET A 1 -10.02 38.37 15.56
CA MET A 1 -9.73 37.84 14.21
C MET A 1 -9.41 36.35 14.34
N LEU A 2 -10.34 35.47 13.97
CA LEU A 2 -10.13 34.03 14.06
C LEU A 2 -9.22 33.59 12.90
N LYS A 3 -7.99 33.19 13.21
CA LYS A 3 -7.08 32.60 12.22
C LYS A 3 -7.15 31.08 12.37
N ILE A 4 -7.66 30.40 11.35
CA ILE A 4 -7.72 28.94 11.27
C ILE A 4 -6.63 28.51 10.29
N TYR A 5 -5.66 27.71 10.76
CA TYR A 5 -4.65 27.08 9.93
C TYR A 5 -4.97 25.59 9.80
N LEU A 6 -5.00 25.06 8.58
CA LEU A 6 -5.23 23.64 8.32
C LEU A 6 -4.14 23.12 7.37
N ALA A 7 -3.40 22.11 7.82
CA ALA A 7 -2.38 21.41 7.06
C ALA A 7 -2.91 20.05 6.60
N SER A 8 -3.58 20.00 5.45
CA SER A 8 -3.85 18.72 4.77
C SER A 8 -4.11 18.94 3.29
N SER A 9 -3.46 18.14 2.44
CA SER A 9 -3.46 18.27 0.98
C SER A 9 -4.79 17.90 0.31
N ASN A 10 -5.80 17.42 1.04
CA ASN A 10 -7.02 16.84 0.46
C ASN A 10 -8.33 17.33 1.12
N LEU A 11 -8.43 18.60 1.51
CA LEU A 11 -9.69 19.13 2.06
C LEU A 11 -10.50 19.90 1.00
N ARG A 12 -11.60 19.31 0.51
CA ARG A 12 -12.63 20.05 -0.25
C ARG A 12 -13.63 20.67 0.72
N ILE A 13 -13.69 22.01 0.75
CA ILE A 13 -14.65 22.76 1.57
C ILE A 13 -15.92 22.99 0.75
N LEU A 14 -17.02 22.35 1.12
CA LEU A 14 -18.35 22.73 0.61
C LEU A 14 -19.03 23.65 1.63
N LEU A 15 -19.19 24.93 1.26
CA LEU A 15 -19.99 25.89 2.03
C LEU A 15 -21.45 25.79 1.60
N PHE A 16 -22.32 25.32 2.49
CA PHE A 16 -23.77 25.40 2.30
C PHE A 16 -24.30 26.69 2.95
N GLY A 17 -24.58 27.70 2.12
CA GLY A 17 -25.34 28.87 2.53
C GLY A 17 -26.83 28.63 2.31
N ARG A 18 -27.59 28.40 3.38
CA ARG A 18 -29.06 28.47 3.31
C ARG A 18 -29.50 29.79 3.95
N SER A 19 -29.83 30.76 3.10
CA SER A 19 -30.50 31.99 3.52
C SER A 19 -31.92 31.64 3.96
N PHE A 20 -32.32 31.97 5.19
CA PHE A 20 -33.61 32.57 5.49
C PHE A 20 -33.62 33.06 6.95
N PHE A 21 -33.74 34.38 7.11
CA PHE A 21 -34.26 35.13 8.27
C PHE A 21 -33.66 34.90 9.69
N SER A 22 -32.93 35.92 10.17
CA SER A 22 -32.74 36.34 11.57
C SER A 22 -32.67 35.26 12.68
N PHE A 23 -31.50 34.67 12.88
CA PHE A 23 -30.91 34.45 14.21
C PHE A 23 -29.46 34.02 13.98
N PHE A 24 -28.55 34.43 14.88
CA PHE A 24 -27.13 34.10 14.96
C PHE A 24 -26.65 33.02 13.96
N LEU A 25 -25.90 33.43 12.93
CA LEU A 25 -25.29 32.54 11.95
C LEU A 25 -24.18 31.71 12.61
N PHE A 26 -24.55 30.67 13.36
CA PHE A 26 -23.63 29.60 13.72
C PHE A 26 -23.42 28.74 12.47
N CYS A 27 -22.43 29.10 11.67
CA CYS A 27 -21.91 28.21 10.64
C CYS A 27 -21.26 27.00 11.35
N PHE A 28 -21.99 25.91 11.50
CA PHE A 28 -21.43 24.64 11.93
C PHE A 28 -20.54 24.10 10.81
N ILE A 29 -19.22 24.31 10.92
CA ILE A 29 -18.25 23.67 10.04
C ILE A 29 -18.16 22.20 10.45
N GLN A 30 -18.84 21.33 9.71
CA GLN A 30 -18.72 19.88 9.89
C GLN A 30 -17.44 19.41 9.20
N PHE A 31 -16.40 19.08 9.97
CA PHE A 31 -15.19 18.43 9.46
C PHE A 31 -15.45 16.93 9.29
N LYS A 32 -15.59 16.47 8.04
CA LYS A 32 -15.52 15.03 7.72
C LYS A 32 -14.05 14.66 7.63
N LEU A 33 -13.50 14.01 8.66
CA LEU A 33 -12.18 13.38 8.54
C LEU A 33 -12.34 12.19 7.58
N GLN A 34 -11.85 12.32 6.35
CA GLN A 34 -11.83 11.19 5.43
C GLN A 34 -10.66 10.28 5.82
N ALA A 35 -10.97 9.03 6.18
CA ALA A 35 -9.95 8.01 6.34
C ALA A 35 -9.18 7.91 5.02
N GLN A 36 -7.85 8.04 5.05
CA GLN A 36 -7.03 7.80 3.88
C GLN A 36 -7.06 6.29 3.61
N THR A 37 -7.94 5.87 2.70
CA THR A 37 -7.98 4.49 2.24
C THR A 37 -6.66 4.23 1.53
N THR A 38 -5.78 3.45 2.17
CA THR A 38 -4.57 2.96 1.53
C THR A 38 -5.00 1.89 0.54
N GLU A 39 -5.22 2.27 -0.70
CA GLU A 39 -5.55 1.34 -1.77
C GLU A 39 -4.36 0.41 -2.02
N LEU A 40 -4.62 -0.90 -2.09
CA LEU A 40 -3.60 -1.89 -2.41
C LEU A 40 -3.35 -1.87 -3.92
N VAL A 41 -2.18 -1.40 -4.33
CA VAL A 41 -1.78 -1.39 -5.75
C VAL A 41 -1.16 -2.74 -6.15
N TYR A 42 -0.16 -3.19 -5.39
CA TYR A 42 0.52 -4.46 -5.63
C TYR A 42 0.77 -5.21 -4.34
N ARG A 43 0.71 -6.54 -4.46
CA ARG A 43 1.17 -7.48 -3.44
C ARG A 43 1.71 -8.71 -4.16
N ILE A 44 3.01 -8.93 -4.10
CA ILE A 44 3.71 -9.92 -4.94
C ILE A 44 4.40 -10.97 -4.06
N ASN A 45 4.22 -12.25 -4.40
CA ASN A 45 4.96 -13.36 -3.82
C ASN A 45 6.29 -13.54 -4.56
N SER A 46 7.34 -12.87 -4.10
CA SER A 46 8.67 -12.89 -4.72
C SER A 46 9.18 -14.33 -4.90
N GLY A 47 9.57 -14.69 -6.11
CA GLY A 47 10.07 -16.02 -6.45
C GLY A 47 9.02 -17.13 -6.53
N GLY A 48 7.75 -16.82 -6.32
CA GLY A 48 6.68 -17.81 -6.25
C GLY A 48 5.45 -17.49 -7.11
N GLY A 49 4.49 -18.42 -7.07
CA GLY A 49 3.18 -18.26 -7.68
C GLY A 49 2.20 -17.47 -6.80
N GLN A 50 0.97 -17.27 -7.29
CA GLN A 50 -0.09 -16.63 -6.52
C GLN A 50 -0.34 -17.40 -5.21
N THR A 51 -0.41 -16.70 -4.09
CA THR A 51 -0.58 -17.28 -2.75
C THR A 51 -1.60 -16.49 -1.95
N THR A 52 -2.51 -17.19 -1.27
CA THR A 52 -3.50 -16.58 -0.37
C THR A 52 -3.17 -16.93 1.06
N ASN A 53 -3.19 -15.94 1.95
CA ASN A 53 -2.92 -16.13 3.38
C ASN A 53 -3.76 -15.16 4.23
N SER A 54 -3.51 -15.09 5.55
CA SER A 54 -4.26 -14.24 6.47
C SER A 54 -4.07 -12.73 6.24
N ILE A 55 -2.99 -12.32 5.55
CA ILE A 55 -2.76 -10.93 5.12
C ILE A 55 -3.59 -10.63 3.86
N GLY A 56 -3.78 -11.62 2.99
CA GLY A 56 -4.64 -11.62 1.80
C GLY A 56 -3.94 -12.24 0.59
N VAL A 57 -4.31 -11.82 -0.62
CA VAL A 57 -3.81 -12.44 -1.86
C VAL A 57 -2.53 -11.76 -2.35
N PHE A 58 -1.46 -12.54 -2.51
CA PHE A 58 -0.22 -12.16 -3.17
C PHE A 58 -0.25 -12.72 -4.60
N ALA A 59 -0.11 -11.85 -5.60
CA ALA A 59 0.01 -12.23 -6.99
C ALA A 59 1.37 -12.91 -7.27
N ALA A 60 1.45 -13.64 -8.38
CA ALA A 60 2.69 -14.24 -8.86
C ALA A 60 3.74 -13.19 -9.22
N ASP A 61 5.00 -13.62 -9.20
CA ASP A 61 6.16 -12.76 -9.38
C ASP A 61 6.42 -12.33 -10.84
N ASN A 62 5.68 -11.33 -11.30
CA ASN A 62 5.64 -10.95 -12.72
C ASN A 62 6.48 -9.70 -13.07
N TYR A 63 7.06 -9.01 -12.10
CA TYR A 63 7.68 -7.68 -12.31
C TYR A 63 9.19 -7.64 -12.05
N PHE A 64 9.81 -8.79 -11.82
CA PHE A 64 11.23 -8.89 -11.52
C PHE A 64 12.13 -8.76 -12.76
N LEU A 65 13.22 -8.01 -12.63
CA LEU A 65 14.29 -7.89 -13.61
C LEU A 65 15.67 -8.09 -12.95
N PRO A 66 16.64 -8.73 -13.63
CA PRO A 66 16.57 -9.27 -14.99
C PRO A 66 15.75 -10.56 -15.09
N THR A 67 15.20 -10.85 -16.26
CA THR A 67 14.53 -12.13 -16.53
C THR A 67 15.40 -12.96 -17.49
N PRO A 68 15.76 -14.22 -17.15
CA PRO A 68 15.45 -14.90 -15.90
C PRO A 68 16.37 -14.44 -14.75
N GLY A 69 15.81 -14.32 -13.55
CA GLY A 69 16.58 -14.43 -12.31
C GLY A 69 16.67 -15.88 -11.85
N TYR A 70 16.95 -16.11 -10.58
CA TYR A 70 16.80 -17.44 -9.96
C TYR A 70 15.71 -17.43 -8.89
N THR A 71 15.15 -18.61 -8.65
CA THR A 71 14.19 -18.87 -7.57
C THR A 71 14.55 -20.13 -6.83
N THR A 72 14.39 -20.11 -5.52
CA THR A 72 14.54 -21.26 -4.64
C THR A 72 13.33 -21.32 -3.71
N SER A 73 12.96 -22.52 -3.30
CA SER A 73 11.85 -22.70 -2.35
C SER A 73 12.19 -23.75 -1.29
N THR A 74 11.51 -23.65 -0.15
CA THR A 74 11.63 -24.59 0.97
C THR A 74 10.26 -24.89 1.54
N THR A 75 10.09 -26.04 2.18
CA THR A 75 8.88 -26.40 2.93
C THR A 75 9.07 -26.29 4.44
N LYS A 76 10.24 -25.82 4.89
CA LYS A 76 10.52 -25.58 6.31
C LYS A 76 9.52 -24.57 6.87
N ALA A 77 8.95 -24.89 8.03
CA ALA A 77 8.09 -23.96 8.74
C ALA A 77 8.87 -22.71 9.15
N ILE A 78 8.23 -21.55 9.09
CA ILE A 78 8.80 -20.27 9.49
C ILE A 78 8.30 -19.94 10.89
N ALA A 79 9.22 -19.81 11.85
CA ALA A 79 8.84 -19.53 13.22
C ALA A 79 8.08 -18.21 13.36
N SER A 80 7.16 -18.14 14.32
CA SER A 80 6.41 -16.93 14.68
C SER A 80 5.52 -16.36 13.58
N THR A 81 5.12 -17.16 12.59
CA THR A 81 4.09 -16.79 11.62
C THR A 81 3.22 -17.99 11.24
N SER A 82 2.02 -17.72 10.75
CA SER A 82 1.15 -18.71 10.09
C SER A 82 1.10 -18.50 8.58
N ASN A 83 1.87 -17.54 8.06
CA ASN A 83 1.87 -17.13 6.66
C ASN A 83 3.12 -17.64 5.92
N ASP A 84 3.61 -18.83 6.29
CA ASP A 84 4.86 -19.43 5.81
C ASP A 84 5.00 -19.39 4.28
N ALA A 85 3.90 -19.62 3.57
CA ALA A 85 3.88 -19.71 2.11
C ALA A 85 4.46 -18.48 1.37
N ILE A 86 4.42 -17.28 1.96
CA ILE A 86 5.01 -16.06 1.36
C ILE A 86 6.49 -15.83 1.75
N TYR A 87 7.01 -16.63 2.67
CA TYR A 87 8.40 -16.57 3.17
C TYR A 87 9.24 -17.77 2.72
N GLN A 88 8.57 -18.80 2.21
CA GLN A 88 9.18 -20.04 1.75
C GLN A 88 9.73 -19.97 0.31
N ASN A 89 9.49 -18.86 -0.39
CA ASN A 89 10.06 -18.60 -1.71
C ASN A 89 11.14 -17.52 -1.60
N GLN A 90 12.23 -17.74 -2.29
CA GLN A 90 13.30 -16.79 -2.43
C GLN A 90 13.48 -16.48 -3.92
N ARG A 91 13.77 -15.21 -4.19
CA ARG A 91 14.23 -14.75 -5.48
C ARG A 91 15.55 -14.02 -5.35
N GLY A 92 16.41 -14.18 -6.35
CA GLY A 92 17.57 -13.33 -6.51
C GLY A 92 18.01 -13.18 -7.96
N SER A 93 19.09 -12.41 -8.11
CA SER A 93 19.70 -12.09 -9.39
C SER A 93 20.94 -12.92 -9.62
N THR A 94 21.11 -13.40 -10.85
CA THR A 94 22.39 -13.94 -11.33
C THR A 94 23.39 -12.84 -11.70
N ASN A 95 22.96 -11.56 -11.72
CA ASN A 95 23.78 -10.40 -12.04
C ASN A 95 24.36 -9.75 -10.78
N ASN A 96 25.32 -10.42 -10.11
CA ASN A 96 26.02 -9.90 -8.93
C ASN A 96 25.08 -9.33 -7.84
N GLY A 97 23.94 -10.00 -7.61
CA GLY A 97 22.94 -9.57 -6.63
C GLY A 97 22.12 -8.33 -7.02
N THR A 98 22.35 -7.73 -8.19
CA THR A 98 21.63 -6.54 -8.65
C THR A 98 20.32 -6.94 -9.34
N PHE A 99 19.19 -6.43 -8.84
CA PHE A 99 17.87 -6.63 -9.45
C PHE A 99 16.97 -5.41 -9.24
N THR A 100 15.83 -5.41 -9.93
CA THR A 100 14.80 -4.38 -9.80
C THR A 100 13.43 -4.99 -9.96
N TYR A 101 12.42 -4.35 -9.36
CA TYR A 101 11.02 -4.60 -9.65
C TYR A 101 10.44 -3.42 -10.44
N ASN A 102 9.91 -3.68 -11.63
CA ASN A 102 9.38 -2.65 -12.52
C ASN A 102 7.84 -2.62 -12.50
N PHE A 103 7.28 -1.99 -11.47
CA PHE A 103 5.84 -1.85 -11.31
C PHE A 103 5.28 -0.69 -12.14
N PRO A 104 4.27 -0.92 -13.01
CA PRO A 104 3.58 0.16 -13.69
C PRO A 104 2.66 0.89 -12.69
N VAL A 105 3.05 2.09 -12.26
CA VAL A 105 2.29 2.91 -11.32
C VAL A 105 2.10 4.32 -11.86
N SER A 106 1.05 5.00 -11.43
CA SER A 106 0.87 6.43 -11.67
C SER A 106 1.84 7.26 -10.81
N ASN A 107 1.99 8.55 -11.12
CA ASN A 107 2.81 9.42 -10.28
C ASN A 107 2.05 9.78 -9.00
N ALA A 108 2.41 9.15 -7.89
CA ALA A 108 1.84 9.38 -6.58
C ALA A 108 2.83 9.00 -5.46
N GLN A 109 2.44 9.23 -4.21
CA GLN A 109 3.18 8.72 -3.05
C GLN A 109 2.70 7.31 -2.71
N TYR A 110 3.65 6.39 -2.54
CA TYR A 110 3.36 4.99 -2.22
C TYR A 110 4.02 4.58 -0.90
N ARG A 111 3.33 3.70 -0.16
CA ARG A 111 3.92 2.99 0.97
C ARG A 111 4.40 1.63 0.48
N VAL A 112 5.68 1.37 0.63
CA VAL A 112 6.27 0.05 0.36
C VAL A 112 6.40 -0.72 1.68
N LYS A 113 5.94 -1.97 1.68
CA LYS A 113 6.14 -2.91 2.79
C LYS A 113 6.84 -4.15 2.25
N LEU A 114 7.99 -4.47 2.82
CA LEU A 114 8.76 -5.66 2.49
C LEU A 114 8.49 -6.75 3.53
N TYR A 115 8.29 -7.97 3.04
CA TYR A 115 8.17 -9.17 3.84
C TYR A 115 9.45 -9.98 3.60
N LEU A 116 10.26 -10.15 4.64
CA LEU A 116 11.58 -10.76 4.57
C LEU A 116 11.69 -11.91 5.58
N ALA A 117 12.43 -12.95 5.22
CA ALA A 117 12.78 -14.11 6.06
C ALA A 117 14.15 -14.65 5.61
N GLU A 118 14.87 -15.34 6.51
CA GLU A 118 16.16 -16.01 6.29
C GLU A 118 16.15 -17.40 6.93
#